data_AF-X5R8W5-F1
#
_entry.id   AF-X5R8W5-F1
#
_cell.length_a   1.000
_cell.length_b   1.000
_cell.length_c   1.000
_cell.angle_alpha   90.00
_cell.angle_beta   90.00
_cell.angle_gamma   90.00
#
_symmetry.space_group_name_H-M   'P 1'
#
loop_
_entity.id
_entity.type
_entity.pdbx_description
1 polymer ?
#
loop_
_entity_poly.entity_id
_entity_poly.type
_entity_poly.pdbx_seq_one_letter_code
_entity_poly.pdbx_strand_id
1 'polypeptide(L)'
;MKFDGYRAQIAISGSNVVVYTRNGHDWTRQFKVILPPLQRLTEGAVLIDGEIVAIDSQGRTNFSMLKTGIAAGMPLKFYAFDLLEFDGEDLSNQPLLERKAQLESLLGARRPEDCLQFSSHTVDQGQKVFDSMCEGAHEGVIAKRADSTYVGDRTWSWLKIKCTKRQEFVVGGYRPSDTGRGMASLILGIYDNGKLIYRGRVGTGFTEAERKDILAKLEKRRIEKSAFVSVPRDIARRAKWVKPELVAEVTYAEVTPDGSLRHPSFEGMREDKRADQVVMEMPKTPATPGSANLDPGIGKEIAAAVGVKLTHPDKIMYPATKVTKATLAAYYAVVAEKMLPHIQDRPLSLVRDTDGDLQQTFFSEAQTARHAQGHP
;
A
#
# COMPACT_ATOMS: atom_id res chain seq x y z
N MET A 1 9.78 0.76 -8.97
CA MET A 1 8.55 1.59 -9.05
C MET A 1 7.36 0.72 -9.45
N LYS A 2 6.13 1.06 -9.03
CA LYS A 2 4.90 0.54 -9.65
C LYS A 2 4.48 1.49 -10.78
N PHE A 3 4.48 0.99 -12.00
CA PHE A 3 4.03 1.73 -13.17
C PHE A 3 2.51 1.61 -13.37
N ASP A 4 1.91 2.67 -13.87
CA ASP A 4 0.49 2.73 -14.26
C ASP A 4 0.38 2.68 -15.79
N GLY A 5 0.23 1.46 -16.34
CA GLY A 5 0.30 1.21 -17.78
C GLY A 5 -0.39 -0.07 -18.23
N TYR A 6 0.07 -0.61 -19.36
CA TYR A 6 -0.27 -1.96 -19.82
C TYR A 6 0.93 -2.89 -19.65
N ARG A 7 0.74 -3.96 -18.87
CA ARG A 7 1.70 -5.07 -18.84
C ARG A 7 1.84 -5.69 -20.22
N ALA A 8 3.08 -5.85 -20.66
CA ALA A 8 3.43 -6.46 -21.93
C ALA A 8 4.55 -7.49 -21.75
N GLN A 9 4.36 -8.66 -22.36
CA GLN A 9 5.44 -9.60 -22.61
C GLN A 9 5.88 -9.45 -24.07
N ILE A 10 7.17 -9.23 -24.26
CA ILE A 10 7.76 -8.99 -25.57
C ILE A 10 8.62 -10.18 -25.94
N ALA A 11 8.18 -10.94 -26.94
CA ALA A 11 8.96 -12.02 -27.54
C ALA A 11 9.74 -11.44 -28.73
N ILE A 12 11.04 -11.69 -28.77
CA ILE A 12 11.94 -11.24 -29.83
C ILE A 12 12.66 -12.47 -30.37
N SER A 13 12.77 -12.55 -31.70
CA SER A 13 13.63 -13.51 -32.39
C SER A 13 14.22 -12.78 -33.60
N GLY A 14 15.47 -12.33 -33.44
CA GLY A 14 16.10 -11.39 -34.38
C GLY A 14 15.27 -10.13 -34.59
N SER A 15 14.90 -9.85 -35.83
CA SER A 15 14.07 -8.67 -36.19
C SER A 15 12.57 -8.87 -35.98
N ASN A 16 12.13 -10.09 -35.67
CA ASN A 16 10.73 -10.38 -35.38
C ASN A 16 10.43 -10.06 -33.91
N VAL A 17 9.43 -9.21 -33.68
CA VAL A 17 9.02 -8.78 -32.34
C VAL A 17 7.51 -8.95 -32.23
N VAL A 18 7.06 -9.65 -31.20
CA VAL A 18 5.65 -9.80 -30.86
C VAL A 18 5.39 -9.26 -29.47
N VAL A 19 4.39 -8.40 -29.34
CA VAL A 19 4.00 -7.77 -28.07
C VAL A 19 2.69 -8.40 -27.58
N TYR A 20 2.79 -9.24 -26.56
CA TYR A 20 1.63 -9.86 -25.92
C TYR A 20 1.14 -9.02 -24.75
N THR A 21 -0.17 -8.77 -24.71
CA THR A 21 -0.82 -8.24 -23.50
C THR A 21 -0.81 -9.27 -22.38
N ARG A 22 -1.12 -8.82 -21.16
CA ARG A 22 -1.34 -9.69 -20.00
C ARG A 22 -2.23 -10.92 -20.27
N ASN A 23 -3.21 -10.80 -21.15
CA ASN A 23 -4.17 -11.87 -21.46
C ASN A 23 -3.78 -12.68 -22.72
N GLY A 24 -2.56 -12.50 -23.24
CA GLY A 24 -2.04 -13.25 -24.39
C GLY A 24 -2.46 -12.73 -25.76
N HIS A 25 -3.16 -11.58 -25.84
CA HIS A 25 -3.46 -10.98 -27.15
C HIS A 25 -2.23 -10.32 -27.77
N ASP A 26 -2.00 -10.58 -29.06
CA ASP A 26 -0.98 -9.89 -29.86
C ASP A 26 -1.41 -8.45 -30.17
N TRP A 27 -0.71 -7.48 -29.58
CA TRP A 27 -0.90 -6.04 -29.75
C TRP A 27 0.30 -5.36 -30.41
N THR A 28 1.07 -6.11 -31.21
CA THR A 28 2.29 -5.62 -31.88
C THR A 28 2.01 -4.37 -32.72
N ARG A 29 0.90 -4.35 -33.46
CA ARG A 29 0.55 -3.21 -34.32
C ARG A 29 0.22 -1.94 -33.51
N GLN A 30 -0.42 -2.11 -32.37
CA GLN A 30 -0.84 -1.04 -31.47
C GLN A 30 0.39 -0.36 -30.82
N PHE A 31 1.44 -1.13 -30.57
CA PHE A 31 2.67 -0.64 -29.93
C PHE A 31 3.83 -0.44 -30.92
N LYS A 32 3.54 -0.13 -32.19
CA LYS A 32 4.55 0.06 -33.24
C LYS A 32 5.69 1.04 -32.88
N VAL A 33 5.43 2.01 -31.99
CA VAL A 33 6.41 3.04 -31.59
C VAL A 33 7.58 2.50 -30.78
N ILE A 34 7.42 1.35 -30.09
CA ILE A 34 8.50 0.74 -29.29
C ILE A 34 9.25 -0.37 -30.03
N LEU A 35 8.75 -0.81 -31.19
CA LEU A 35 9.34 -1.92 -31.95
C LEU A 35 10.77 -1.63 -32.45
N PRO A 36 11.10 -0.45 -33.01
CA PRO A 36 12.41 -0.25 -33.65
C PRO A 36 13.62 -0.56 -32.75
N PRO A 37 13.71 -0.12 -31.48
CA PRO A 37 14.83 -0.53 -30.63
C PRO A 37 14.77 -2.00 -30.22
N LEU A 38 13.58 -2.61 -30.08
CA LEU A 38 13.45 -4.03 -29.74
C LEU A 38 13.95 -4.93 -30.87
N GLN A 39 13.67 -4.57 -32.13
CA GLN A 39 14.13 -5.30 -33.33
C GLN A 39 15.65 -5.30 -33.52
N ARG A 40 16.37 -4.43 -32.81
CA ARG A 40 17.84 -4.32 -32.83
C ARG A 40 18.48 -4.75 -31.51
N LEU A 41 17.70 -5.31 -30.60
CA LEU A 41 18.17 -5.62 -29.25
C LEU A 41 19.10 -6.84 -29.25
N THR A 42 18.75 -7.88 -30.00
CA THR A 42 19.53 -9.11 -30.13
C THR A 42 19.15 -9.84 -31.42
N GLU A 43 20.06 -10.68 -31.93
CA GLU A 43 19.76 -11.62 -33.01
C GLU A 43 19.11 -12.92 -32.50
N GLY A 44 19.27 -13.22 -31.21
CA GLY A 44 18.75 -14.42 -30.56
C GLY A 44 17.28 -14.33 -30.12
N ALA A 45 16.83 -15.35 -29.39
CA ALA A 45 15.48 -15.46 -28.86
C ALA A 45 15.42 -14.92 -27.42
N VAL A 46 14.54 -13.94 -27.15
CA VAL A 46 14.35 -13.41 -25.80
C VAL A 46 12.88 -13.19 -25.48
N LEU A 47 12.52 -13.38 -24.21
CA LEU A 47 11.20 -13.06 -23.68
C LEU A 47 11.34 -12.10 -22.49
N ILE A 48 10.85 -10.87 -22.66
CA ILE A 48 10.98 -9.80 -21.67
C ILE A 48 9.61 -9.45 -21.10
N ASP A 49 9.50 -9.35 -19.77
CA ASP A 49 8.30 -8.87 -19.10
C ASP A 49 8.49 -7.41 -18.63
N GLY A 50 7.48 -6.58 -18.88
CA GLY A 50 7.56 -5.16 -18.61
C GLY A 50 6.23 -4.44 -18.64
N GLU A 51 6.29 -3.12 -18.50
CA GLU A 51 5.12 -2.25 -18.57
C GLU A 51 5.29 -1.21 -19.68
N ILE A 52 4.30 -1.08 -20.56
CA ILE A 52 4.21 0.01 -21.53
C ILE A 52 3.44 1.16 -20.91
N VAL A 53 4.01 2.37 -20.94
CA VAL A 53 3.50 3.56 -20.28
C VAL A 53 3.54 4.79 -21.18
N ALA A 54 2.66 5.74 -20.89
CA ALA A 54 2.80 7.12 -21.33
C ALA A 54 3.31 7.97 -20.16
N ILE A 55 4.20 8.93 -20.46
CA ILE A 55 4.79 9.82 -19.47
C ILE A 55 4.22 11.23 -19.65
N ASP A 56 3.76 11.85 -18.56
CA ASP A 56 3.27 13.23 -18.57
C ASP A 56 4.42 14.25 -18.53
N SER A 57 4.09 15.55 -18.63
CA SER A 57 5.07 16.64 -18.60
C SER A 57 5.83 16.76 -17.27
N GLN A 58 5.39 16.06 -16.22
CA GLN A 58 6.02 16.02 -14.90
C GLN A 58 6.83 14.73 -14.70
N GLY A 59 6.97 13.88 -15.73
CA GLY A 59 7.74 12.65 -15.67
C GLY A 59 7.00 11.46 -15.05
N ARG A 60 5.68 11.55 -14.84
CA ARG A 60 4.88 10.48 -14.22
C ARG A 60 4.19 9.61 -15.24
N THR A 61 3.97 8.34 -14.91
CA THR A 61 3.12 7.45 -15.71
C THR A 61 1.67 7.86 -15.65
N ASN A 62 0.97 7.88 -16.78
CA ASN A 62 -0.43 8.27 -16.85
C ASN A 62 -1.23 7.32 -17.76
N PHE A 63 -2.08 6.49 -17.15
CA PHE A 63 -2.86 5.48 -17.88
C PHE A 63 -3.91 6.07 -18.83
N SER A 64 -4.51 7.21 -18.49
CA SER A 64 -5.45 7.90 -19.38
C SER A 64 -4.75 8.40 -20.64
N MET A 65 -3.57 9.01 -20.49
CA MET A 65 -2.74 9.42 -21.62
C MET A 65 -2.30 8.21 -22.46
N LEU A 66 -1.98 7.08 -21.84
CA LEU A 66 -1.62 5.85 -22.56
C LEU A 66 -2.76 5.39 -23.49
N LYS A 67 -4.01 5.34 -23.00
CA LYS A 67 -5.16 4.94 -23.82
C LYS A 67 -5.33 5.81 -25.06
N THR A 68 -5.24 7.13 -24.91
CA THR A 68 -5.33 8.06 -26.04
C THR A 68 -4.08 7.98 -26.92
N GLY A 69 -2.92 7.82 -26.31
CA GLY A 69 -1.62 7.82 -26.97
C GLY A 69 -1.39 6.64 -27.89
N ILE A 70 -1.92 5.46 -27.57
CA ILE A 70 -1.87 4.29 -28.47
C ILE A 70 -2.56 4.60 -29.80
N ALA A 71 -3.78 5.15 -29.77
CA ALA A 71 -4.54 5.47 -30.97
C ALA A 71 -3.90 6.63 -31.76
N ALA A 72 -3.34 7.62 -31.06
CA ALA A 72 -2.71 8.78 -31.65
C ALA A 72 -1.24 8.56 -32.07
N GLY A 73 -0.64 7.40 -31.76
CA GLY A 73 0.78 7.14 -32.00
C GLY A 73 1.73 8.04 -31.21
N MET A 74 1.32 8.47 -30.00
CA MET A 74 2.16 9.28 -29.10
C MET A 74 3.41 8.50 -28.67
N PRO A 75 4.49 9.19 -28.26
CA PRO A 75 5.65 8.54 -27.66
C PRO A 75 5.24 7.72 -26.42
N LEU A 76 5.60 6.43 -26.44
CA LEU A 76 5.42 5.50 -25.32
C LEU A 76 6.77 4.99 -24.86
N LYS A 77 6.85 4.55 -23.62
CA LYS A 77 8.02 3.86 -23.06
C LYS A 77 7.66 2.46 -22.61
N PHE A 78 8.59 1.52 -22.79
CA PHE A 78 8.55 0.18 -22.23
C PHE A 78 9.61 0.08 -21.13
N TYR A 79 9.15 -0.10 -19.89
CA TYR A 79 10.01 -0.38 -18.75
C TYR A 79 10.06 -1.88 -18.54
N ALA A 80 11.15 -2.50 -18.99
CA ALA A 80 11.44 -3.91 -18.79
C ALA A 80 11.85 -4.17 -17.34
N PHE A 81 11.25 -5.16 -16.70
CA PHE A 81 11.51 -5.45 -15.28
C PHE A 81 11.85 -6.91 -14.97
N ASP A 82 11.73 -7.83 -15.94
CA ASP A 82 12.12 -9.24 -15.83
C ASP A 82 12.52 -9.81 -17.21
N LEU A 83 13.40 -10.82 -17.21
CA LEU A 83 13.81 -11.58 -18.39
C LEU A 83 13.47 -13.05 -18.14
N LEU A 84 12.67 -13.65 -19.02
CA LEU A 84 12.13 -15.00 -18.87
C LEU A 84 12.81 -16.01 -19.78
N GLU A 85 13.33 -15.55 -20.91
CA GLU A 85 14.09 -16.37 -21.86
C GLU A 85 15.26 -15.55 -22.41
N PHE A 86 16.41 -16.20 -22.57
CA PHE A 86 17.59 -15.61 -23.20
C PHE A 86 18.31 -16.63 -24.09
N ASP A 87 18.49 -16.30 -25.37
CA ASP A 87 19.02 -17.16 -26.43
C ASP A 87 18.38 -18.56 -26.47
N GLY A 88 17.06 -18.62 -26.21
CA GLY A 88 16.28 -19.86 -26.20
C GLY A 88 16.35 -20.65 -24.89
N GLU A 89 17.10 -20.19 -23.89
CA GLU A 89 17.12 -20.80 -22.55
C GLU A 89 16.05 -20.20 -21.65
N ASP A 90 15.24 -21.04 -21.02
CA ASP A 90 14.24 -20.65 -20.03
C ASP A 90 14.91 -20.24 -18.71
N LEU A 91 14.75 -18.97 -18.33
CA LEU A 91 15.29 -18.40 -17.11
C LEU A 91 14.28 -18.38 -15.96
N SER A 92 13.02 -18.79 -16.18
CA SER A 92 11.93 -18.64 -15.21
C SER A 92 12.22 -19.28 -13.84
N ASN A 93 13.04 -20.35 -13.82
CA ASN A 93 13.45 -21.04 -12.59
C ASN A 93 14.67 -20.42 -11.89
N GLN A 94 15.32 -19.42 -12.47
CA GLN A 94 16.44 -18.71 -11.85
C GLN A 94 15.94 -17.67 -10.82
N PRO A 95 16.75 -17.29 -9.82
CA PRO A 95 16.45 -16.18 -8.92
C PRO A 95 16.21 -14.85 -9.65
N LEU A 96 15.29 -14.03 -9.13
CA LEU A 96 14.94 -12.73 -9.73
C LEU A 96 16.15 -11.82 -9.95
N LEU A 97 17.10 -11.75 -9.01
CA LEU A 97 18.27 -10.88 -9.17
C LEU A 97 19.16 -11.30 -10.35
N GLU A 98 19.29 -12.61 -10.61
CA GLU A 98 20.06 -13.12 -11.75
C GLU A 98 19.37 -12.78 -13.07
N ARG A 99 18.05 -12.99 -13.17
CA ARG A 99 17.26 -12.60 -14.35
C ARG A 99 17.33 -11.09 -14.61
N LYS A 100 17.30 -10.26 -13.56
CA LYS A 100 17.43 -8.81 -13.69
C LYS A 100 18.82 -8.37 -14.10
N ALA A 101 19.88 -9.02 -13.62
CA ALA A 101 21.25 -8.72 -14.03
C ALA A 101 21.47 -9.03 -15.53
N GLN A 102 20.96 -10.18 -15.99
CA GLN A 102 20.98 -10.53 -17.41
C GLN A 102 20.15 -9.57 -18.25
N LEU A 103 18.97 -9.17 -17.77
CA LEU A 103 18.15 -8.13 -18.42
C LEU A 103 18.90 -6.80 -18.55
N GLU A 104 19.54 -6.34 -17.47
CA GLU A 104 20.29 -5.09 -17.47
C GLU A 104 21.47 -5.15 -18.45
N SER A 105 22.19 -6.28 -18.51
CA SER A 105 23.26 -6.50 -19.48
C SER A 105 22.74 -6.51 -20.93
N LEU A 106 21.63 -7.19 -21.20
CA LEU A 106 20.98 -7.23 -22.52
C LEU A 106 20.55 -5.84 -22.97
N LEU A 107 19.93 -5.08 -22.05
CA LEU A 107 19.48 -3.73 -22.37
C LEU A 107 20.65 -2.75 -22.48
N GLY A 108 21.74 -2.93 -21.74
CA GLY A 108 22.85 -1.98 -21.73
C GLY A 108 22.44 -0.56 -21.28
N ALA A 109 23.32 0.41 -21.50
CA ALA A 109 23.07 1.80 -21.12
C ALA A 109 21.93 2.42 -21.95
N ARG A 110 20.99 3.06 -21.27
CA ARG A 110 19.84 3.76 -21.88
C ARG A 110 19.78 5.20 -21.45
N ARG A 111 19.51 6.09 -22.40
CA ARG A 111 19.31 7.51 -22.12
C ARG A 111 17.86 7.74 -21.67
N PRO A 112 17.59 8.78 -20.86
CA PRO A 112 16.24 9.04 -20.36
C PRO A 112 15.18 9.19 -21.47
N GLU A 113 15.55 9.64 -22.66
CA GLU A 113 14.65 9.81 -23.82
C GLU A 113 14.33 8.50 -24.57
N ASP A 114 15.12 7.45 -24.37
CA ASP A 114 14.93 6.19 -25.10
C ASP A 114 13.58 5.55 -24.69
N CYS A 115 12.86 4.97 -25.65
CA CYS A 115 11.59 4.31 -25.35
C CYS A 115 11.76 2.95 -24.67
N LEU A 116 12.94 2.32 -24.77
CA LEU A 116 13.27 1.09 -24.06
C LEU A 116 14.06 1.44 -22.79
N GLN A 117 13.55 1.06 -21.63
CA GLN A 117 14.12 1.39 -20.32
C GLN A 117 14.23 0.15 -19.43
N PHE A 118 15.30 0.08 -18.64
CA PHE A 118 15.40 -0.88 -17.54
C PHE A 118 14.67 -0.34 -16.31
N SER A 119 13.80 -1.14 -15.71
CA SER A 119 13.21 -0.85 -14.42
C SER A 119 14.18 -1.24 -13.31
N SER A 120 14.90 -0.24 -12.81
CA SER A 120 15.85 -0.39 -11.71
C SER A 120 15.15 -0.78 -10.40
N HIS A 121 15.96 -1.22 -9.45
CA HIS A 121 15.50 -1.65 -8.14
C HIS A 121 16.47 -1.19 -7.06
N THR A 122 15.99 -1.16 -5.82
CA THR A 122 16.79 -0.88 -4.64
C THR A 122 16.73 -2.11 -3.76
N VAL A 123 17.90 -2.58 -3.34
CA VAL A 123 18.02 -3.59 -2.29
C VAL A 123 17.97 -2.84 -0.95
N ASP A 124 17.13 -3.32 -0.04
CA ASP A 124 16.83 -2.69 1.24
C ASP A 124 16.13 -1.32 1.13
N GLN A 125 15.87 -0.68 2.27
CA GLN A 125 15.25 0.66 2.36
C GLN A 125 13.85 0.78 1.73
N GLY A 126 13.07 -0.31 1.67
CA GLY A 126 11.76 -0.33 1.02
C GLY A 126 10.80 0.77 1.46
N GLN A 127 10.81 1.15 2.75
CA GLN A 127 9.99 2.26 3.27
C GLN A 127 10.40 3.61 2.65
N LYS A 128 11.71 3.93 2.61
CA LYS A 128 12.19 5.17 2.00
C LYS A 128 11.83 5.24 0.52
N VAL A 129 12.01 4.13 -0.21
CA VAL A 129 11.62 4.05 -1.62
C VAL A 129 10.11 4.29 -1.77
N PHE A 130 9.29 3.67 -0.92
CA PHE A 130 7.85 3.88 -0.94
C PHE A 130 7.48 5.34 -0.65
N ASP A 131 8.06 5.95 0.38
CA ASP A 131 7.80 7.34 0.75
C ASP A 131 8.18 8.29 -0.40
N SER A 132 9.36 8.13 -1.01
CA SER A 132 9.77 8.91 -2.17
C SER A 132 8.87 8.71 -3.40
N MET A 133 8.37 7.49 -3.64
CA MET A 133 7.41 7.25 -4.73
C MET A 133 6.09 7.99 -4.46
N CYS A 134 5.63 8.02 -3.21
CA CYS A 134 4.39 8.69 -2.85
C CYS A 134 4.53 10.23 -2.86
N GLU A 135 5.66 10.77 -2.40
CA GLU A 135 6.00 12.19 -2.52
C GLU A 135 6.07 12.64 -3.99
N GLY A 136 6.61 11.78 -4.87
CA GLY A 136 6.63 12.00 -6.33
C GLY A 136 5.28 11.80 -7.03
N ALA A 137 4.20 11.53 -6.28
CA ALA A 137 2.86 11.22 -6.81
C ALA A 137 2.85 10.04 -7.82
N HIS A 138 3.73 9.07 -7.64
CA HIS A 138 3.69 7.79 -8.37
C HIS A 138 2.67 6.83 -7.75
N GLU A 139 2.30 5.76 -8.46
CA GLU A 139 1.27 4.83 -7.98
C GLU A 139 1.71 4.03 -6.74
N GLY A 140 3.01 3.79 -6.59
CA GLY A 140 3.60 3.08 -5.45
C GLY A 140 4.82 2.23 -5.83
N VAL A 141 4.99 1.10 -5.16
CA VAL A 141 6.11 0.15 -5.37
C VAL A 141 5.62 -1.27 -5.60
N ILE A 142 6.44 -2.05 -6.29
CA ILE A 142 6.34 -3.50 -6.36
C ILE A 142 7.51 -4.06 -5.56
N ALA A 143 7.24 -4.68 -4.42
CA ALA A 143 8.25 -5.41 -3.66
C ALA A 143 8.31 -6.84 -4.19
N LYS A 144 9.48 -7.27 -4.65
CA LYS A 144 9.69 -8.62 -5.18
C LYS A 144 10.73 -9.34 -4.33
N ARG A 145 10.49 -10.61 -4.00
CA ARG A 145 11.50 -11.46 -3.34
C ARG A 145 12.69 -11.68 -4.28
N ALA A 146 13.88 -11.31 -3.83
CA ALA A 146 15.12 -11.37 -4.59
C ALA A 146 15.48 -12.78 -5.07
N ASP A 147 15.16 -13.78 -4.25
CA ASP A 147 15.44 -15.20 -4.46
C ASP A 147 14.32 -15.95 -5.20
N SER A 148 13.24 -15.25 -5.61
CA SER A 148 12.07 -15.93 -6.17
C SER A 148 12.21 -16.26 -7.65
N THR A 149 11.75 -17.46 -8.00
CA THR A 149 11.48 -17.86 -9.39
C THR A 149 10.29 -17.09 -9.94
N TYR A 150 10.17 -17.08 -11.26
CA TYR A 150 9.05 -16.46 -11.95
C TYR A 150 7.82 -17.38 -11.94
N VAL A 151 6.69 -16.86 -11.48
CA VAL A 151 5.41 -17.58 -11.46
C VAL A 151 4.39 -16.75 -12.23
N GLY A 152 3.81 -17.33 -13.28
CA GLY A 152 2.80 -16.70 -14.14
C GLY A 152 1.42 -16.48 -13.49
N ASP A 153 1.33 -16.60 -12.16
CA ASP A 153 0.09 -16.54 -11.38
C ASP A 153 0.25 -15.64 -10.15
N ARG A 154 -0.80 -15.48 -9.35
CA ARG A 154 -0.80 -14.72 -8.12
C ARG A 154 0.08 -15.41 -7.08
N THR A 155 1.14 -14.72 -6.68
CA THR A 155 2.11 -15.17 -5.69
C THR A 155 2.32 -14.10 -4.61
N TRP A 156 2.74 -14.54 -3.42
CA TRP A 156 3.19 -13.67 -2.34
C TRP A 156 4.62 -13.16 -2.54
N SER A 157 5.35 -13.69 -3.52
CA SER A 157 6.69 -13.20 -3.86
C SER A 157 6.69 -11.81 -4.48
N TRP A 158 5.53 -11.32 -4.97
CA TRP A 158 5.35 -9.98 -5.54
C TRP A 158 4.23 -9.24 -4.81
N LEU A 159 4.58 -8.24 -4.02
CA LEU A 159 3.64 -7.41 -3.28
C LEU A 159 3.47 -6.07 -3.97
N LYS A 160 2.21 -5.72 -4.22
CA LYS A 160 1.82 -4.40 -4.75
C LYS A 160 1.51 -3.51 -3.57
N ILE A 161 2.31 -2.47 -3.36
CA ILE A 161 2.16 -1.52 -2.26
C ILE A 161 1.88 -0.16 -2.90
N LYS A 162 0.63 0.32 -2.79
CA LYS A 162 0.17 1.53 -3.47
C LYS A 162 0.25 2.75 -2.54
N CYS A 163 0.51 3.91 -3.12
CA CYS A 163 0.45 5.20 -2.44
C CYS A 163 -0.98 5.68 -2.16
N THR A 164 -1.98 5.06 -2.81
CA THR A 164 -3.40 5.40 -2.62
C THR A 164 -3.82 5.15 -1.18
N LYS A 165 -4.38 6.18 -0.56
CA LYS A 165 -4.99 6.10 0.76
C LYS A 165 -6.35 5.43 0.62
N ARG A 166 -6.72 4.61 1.59
CA ARG A 166 -8.02 3.95 1.66
C ARG A 166 -8.61 4.31 3.00
N GLN A 167 -9.85 4.78 3.00
CA GLN A 167 -10.51 5.21 4.23
C GLN A 167 -12.01 5.10 4.07
N GLU A 168 -12.73 5.06 5.20
CA GLU A 168 -14.17 5.20 5.19
C GLU A 168 -14.63 6.66 5.28
N PHE A 169 -15.78 6.93 4.65
CA PHE A 169 -16.46 8.21 4.63
C PHE A 169 -17.96 8.01 4.86
N VAL A 170 -18.57 8.95 5.56
CA VAL A 170 -20.01 9.00 5.75
C VAL A 170 -20.69 9.55 4.51
N VAL A 171 -21.75 8.89 4.07
CA VAL A 171 -22.57 9.34 2.94
C VAL A 171 -23.64 10.30 3.46
N GLY A 172 -23.50 11.59 3.15
CA GLY A 172 -24.48 12.62 3.52
C GLY A 172 -25.43 13.01 2.37
N GLY A 173 -25.21 12.48 1.17
CA GLY A 173 -26.06 12.74 0.02
C GLY A 173 -25.56 12.06 -1.25
N TYR A 174 -26.25 12.31 -2.34
CA TYR A 174 -25.82 11.89 -3.67
C TYR A 174 -26.20 12.93 -4.74
N ARG A 175 -25.52 12.88 -5.88
CA ARG A 175 -25.89 13.63 -7.09
C ARG A 175 -26.65 12.68 -8.01
N PRO A 176 -27.89 13.00 -8.44
CA PRO A 176 -28.59 12.25 -9.47
C PRO A 176 -27.79 12.23 -10.79
N SER A 177 -28.01 11.20 -11.60
CA SER A 177 -27.52 11.17 -12.98
C SER A 177 -28.08 12.35 -13.79
N ASP A 178 -27.30 12.82 -14.77
CA ASP A 178 -27.74 13.86 -15.71
C ASP A 178 -28.90 13.38 -16.61
N THR A 179 -29.07 12.07 -16.76
CA THR A 179 -30.24 11.45 -17.42
C THR A 179 -31.49 11.42 -16.54
N GLY A 180 -31.40 11.89 -15.29
CA GLY A 180 -32.47 11.84 -14.29
C GLY A 180 -32.75 10.45 -13.71
N ARG A 181 -32.14 9.40 -14.25
CA ARG A 181 -32.27 8.02 -13.75
C ARG A 181 -30.96 7.58 -13.10
N GLY A 182 -31.04 7.18 -11.84
CA GLY A 182 -29.89 6.64 -11.11
C GLY A 182 -29.03 7.70 -10.45
N MET A 183 -27.85 7.27 -9.98
CA MET A 183 -26.92 8.05 -9.18
C MET A 183 -25.60 8.27 -9.92
N ALA A 184 -25.20 9.53 -10.09
CA ALA A 184 -23.91 9.89 -10.66
C ALA A 184 -22.77 9.69 -9.66
N SER A 185 -22.93 10.21 -8.44
CA SER A 185 -21.89 10.20 -7.41
C SER A 185 -22.46 10.27 -6.00
N LEU A 186 -21.76 9.70 -5.02
CA LEU A 186 -22.00 9.96 -3.60
C LEU A 186 -21.36 11.29 -3.16
N ILE A 187 -21.93 11.92 -2.15
CA ILE A 187 -21.42 13.11 -1.47
C ILE A 187 -20.91 12.67 -0.10
N LEU A 188 -19.62 12.86 0.14
CA LEU A 188 -18.90 12.24 1.23
C LEU A 188 -18.52 13.25 2.32
N GLY A 189 -18.45 12.76 3.55
CA GLY A 189 -17.92 13.49 4.70
C GLY A 189 -17.29 12.63 5.75
N ILE A 190 -16.82 13.30 6.80
CA ILE A 190 -16.35 12.69 8.03
C ILE A 190 -16.91 13.48 9.21
N TYR A 191 -17.03 12.84 10.37
CA TYR A 191 -17.32 13.58 11.59
C TYR A 191 -16.04 14.18 12.16
N ASP A 192 -16.13 15.44 12.55
CA ASP A 192 -15.13 16.17 13.31
C ASP A 192 -15.86 16.96 14.41
N ASN A 193 -15.51 16.68 15.68
CA ASN A 193 -16.16 17.29 16.85
C ASN A 193 -17.71 17.22 16.78
N GLY A 194 -18.25 16.07 16.37
CA GLY A 194 -19.69 15.83 16.24
C GLY A 194 -20.36 16.52 15.04
N LYS A 195 -19.59 17.19 14.17
CA LYS A 195 -20.08 17.88 12.97
C LYS A 195 -19.65 17.15 11.71
N LEU A 196 -20.55 17.02 10.74
CA LEU A 196 -20.23 16.37 9.47
C LEU A 196 -19.55 17.36 8.50
N ILE A 197 -18.28 17.11 8.21
CA ILE A 197 -17.45 17.95 7.34
C ILE A 197 -17.38 17.34 5.94
N TYR A 198 -17.62 18.16 4.92
CA TYR A 198 -17.60 17.75 3.52
C TYR A 198 -16.18 17.35 3.06
N ARG A 199 -16.08 16.24 2.33
CA ARG A 199 -14.82 15.68 1.80
C ARG A 199 -14.85 15.42 0.29
N GLY A 200 -15.82 15.95 -0.44
CA GLY A 200 -15.89 15.77 -1.89
C GLY A 200 -16.96 14.78 -2.35
N ARG A 201 -16.79 14.26 -3.56
CA ARG A 201 -17.71 13.32 -4.20
C ARG A 201 -16.97 12.15 -4.82
N VAL A 202 -17.57 10.97 -4.79
CA VAL A 202 -17.06 9.78 -5.48
C VAL A 202 -18.05 9.31 -6.54
N GLY A 203 -17.60 9.24 -7.79
CA GLY A 203 -18.43 8.89 -8.95
C GLY A 203 -18.00 7.62 -9.69
N THR A 204 -16.82 7.09 -9.39
CA THR A 204 -16.22 5.90 -10.03
C THR A 204 -16.11 4.75 -9.04
N GLY A 205 -15.83 3.54 -9.51
CA GLY A 205 -15.66 2.34 -8.67
C GLY A 205 -16.94 1.53 -8.42
N PHE A 206 -18.10 2.00 -8.88
CA PHE A 206 -19.36 1.29 -8.77
C PHE A 206 -19.66 0.43 -10.00
N THR A 207 -20.15 -0.78 -9.78
CA THR A 207 -20.93 -1.55 -10.75
C THR A 207 -22.35 -0.98 -10.88
N GLU A 208 -23.05 -1.32 -11.97
CA GLU A 208 -24.44 -0.87 -12.18
C GLU A 208 -25.41 -1.42 -11.12
N ALA A 209 -25.19 -2.69 -10.72
CA ALA A 209 -25.96 -3.33 -9.66
C ALA A 209 -25.80 -2.61 -8.31
N GLU A 210 -24.56 -2.25 -7.93
CA GLU A 210 -24.29 -1.49 -6.71
C GLU A 210 -24.93 -0.10 -6.75
N ARG A 211 -24.87 0.61 -7.89
CA ARG A 211 -25.53 1.92 -8.02
C ARG A 211 -27.02 1.82 -7.72
N LYS A 212 -27.67 0.76 -8.22
CA LYS A 212 -29.11 0.54 -8.02
C LYS A 212 -29.42 0.21 -6.56
N ASP A 213 -28.67 -0.70 -5.94
CA ASP A 213 -28.85 -1.10 -4.54
C ASP A 213 -28.61 0.08 -3.59
N ILE A 214 -27.48 0.77 -3.74
CA ILE A 214 -27.09 1.91 -2.91
C ILE A 214 -28.13 3.03 -3.04
N LEU A 215 -28.57 3.35 -4.27
CA LEU A 215 -29.62 4.37 -4.45
C LEU A 215 -30.92 3.99 -3.74
N ALA A 216 -31.34 2.74 -3.78
CA ALA A 216 -32.53 2.28 -3.06
C ALA A 216 -32.39 2.43 -1.53
N LYS A 217 -31.20 2.16 -0.98
CA LYS A 217 -30.88 2.37 0.44
C LYS A 217 -30.87 3.86 0.82
N LEU A 218 -30.39 4.73 -0.08
CA LEU A 218 -30.31 6.18 0.11
C LEU A 218 -31.69 6.84 0.05
N GLU A 219 -32.56 6.45 -0.89
CA GLU A 219 -33.90 7.02 -1.01
C GLU A 219 -34.76 6.82 0.24
N LYS A 220 -34.59 5.69 0.94
CA LYS A 220 -35.25 5.42 2.23
C LYS A 220 -34.81 6.34 3.36
N ARG A 221 -33.73 7.10 3.17
CA ARG A 221 -33.09 7.96 4.18
C ARG A 221 -33.10 9.43 3.81
N ARG A 222 -33.97 9.85 2.89
CA ARG A 222 -34.02 11.24 2.43
C ARG A 222 -34.29 12.23 3.55
N ILE A 223 -33.62 13.36 3.47
CA ILE A 223 -33.85 14.56 4.29
C ILE A 223 -33.89 15.79 3.38
N GLU A 224 -34.54 16.85 3.84
CA GLU A 224 -34.71 18.07 3.04
C GLU A 224 -33.45 18.94 3.00
N LYS A 225 -32.70 18.98 4.10
CA LYS A 225 -31.54 19.84 4.28
C LYS A 225 -30.27 19.03 4.46
N SER A 226 -29.15 19.61 4.06
CA SER A 226 -27.84 19.00 4.23
C SER A 226 -27.51 18.79 5.71
N ALA A 227 -26.94 17.64 6.06
CA ALA A 227 -26.36 17.39 7.38
C ALA A 227 -24.92 17.93 7.51
N PHE A 228 -24.31 18.35 6.39
CA PHE A 228 -22.97 18.91 6.38
C PHE A 228 -22.96 20.34 6.93
N VAL A 229 -21.87 20.72 7.62
CA VAL A 229 -21.66 22.10 8.09
C VAL A 229 -21.64 23.09 6.93
N SER A 230 -20.95 22.74 5.85
CA SER A 230 -20.83 23.54 4.64
C SER A 230 -20.54 22.65 3.45
N VAL A 231 -21.12 22.99 2.29
CA VAL A 231 -20.89 22.33 1.00
C VAL A 231 -20.83 23.41 -0.09
N PRO A 232 -19.92 23.31 -1.08
CA PRO A 232 -19.90 24.23 -2.22
C PRO A 232 -21.27 24.35 -2.91
N ARG A 233 -21.66 25.58 -3.28
CA ARG A 233 -23.02 25.90 -3.76
C ARG A 233 -23.41 25.12 -5.02
N ASP A 234 -22.46 24.93 -5.93
CA ASP A 234 -22.63 24.19 -7.18
C ASP A 234 -22.95 22.70 -6.92
N ILE A 235 -22.32 22.13 -5.89
CA ILE A 235 -22.61 20.77 -5.43
C ILE A 235 -23.97 20.71 -4.75
N ALA A 236 -24.24 21.62 -3.82
CA ALA A 236 -25.47 21.65 -3.04
C ALA A 236 -26.72 21.76 -3.94
N ARG A 237 -26.66 22.57 -5.01
CA ARG A 237 -27.79 22.78 -5.94
C ARG A 237 -28.23 21.50 -6.67
N ARG A 238 -27.33 20.54 -6.86
CA ARG A 238 -27.62 19.28 -7.57
C ARG A 238 -27.67 18.07 -6.63
N ALA A 239 -27.60 18.29 -5.33
CA ALA A 239 -27.58 17.24 -4.33
C ALA A 239 -28.98 16.77 -3.96
N LYS A 240 -29.09 15.49 -3.62
CA LYS A 240 -30.18 14.91 -2.84
C LYS A 240 -29.59 14.47 -1.50
N TRP A 241 -30.11 15.02 -0.41
CA TRP A 241 -29.56 14.82 0.93
C TRP A 241 -30.16 13.57 1.58
N VAL A 242 -29.35 12.89 2.38
CA VAL A 242 -29.78 11.73 3.15
C VAL A 242 -29.30 11.83 4.60
N LYS A 243 -29.94 11.09 5.50
CA LYS A 243 -29.44 10.89 6.86
C LYS A 243 -28.03 10.29 6.79
N PRO A 244 -27.04 10.87 7.50
CA PRO A 244 -25.64 10.46 7.46
C PRO A 244 -25.40 9.19 8.30
N GLU A 245 -26.03 8.10 7.90
CA GLU A 245 -26.03 6.79 8.59
C GLU A 245 -25.23 5.72 7.84
N LEU A 246 -25.03 5.91 6.54
CA LEU A 246 -24.35 4.94 5.69
C LEU A 246 -22.87 5.30 5.55
N VAL A 247 -22.02 4.28 5.59
CA VAL A 247 -20.56 4.41 5.47
C VAL A 247 -20.10 3.77 4.17
N ALA A 248 -19.30 4.49 3.41
CA ALA A 248 -18.68 4.03 2.18
C ALA A 248 -17.16 3.99 2.35
N GLU A 249 -16.55 2.93 1.86
CA GLU A 249 -15.11 2.81 1.75
C GLU A 249 -14.63 3.32 0.40
N VAL A 250 -13.58 4.15 0.44
CA VAL A 250 -13.12 4.92 -0.72
C VAL A 250 -11.61 4.93 -0.74
N THR A 251 -11.03 4.62 -1.91
CA THR A 251 -9.62 4.89 -2.20
C THR A 251 -9.47 6.29 -2.79
N TYR A 252 -8.39 6.99 -2.46
CA TYR A 252 -8.12 8.33 -2.95
C TYR A 252 -6.61 8.61 -3.01
N ALA A 253 -6.20 9.58 -3.82
CA ALA A 253 -4.79 9.95 -3.96
C ALA A 253 -4.32 10.80 -2.77
N GLU A 254 -5.03 11.89 -2.48
CA GLU A 254 -4.72 12.83 -1.39
C GLU A 254 -5.98 13.59 -0.94
N VAL A 255 -5.87 14.28 0.20
CA VAL A 255 -6.83 15.31 0.61
C VAL A 255 -6.27 16.65 0.19
N THR A 256 -7.01 17.41 -0.61
CA THR A 256 -6.60 18.74 -1.09
C THR A 256 -6.58 19.77 0.05
N PRO A 257 -5.92 20.93 -0.12
CA PRO A 257 -5.87 21.97 0.93
C PRO A 257 -7.25 22.48 1.39
N ASP A 258 -8.24 22.49 0.48
CA ASP A 258 -9.64 22.80 0.78
C ASP A 258 -10.40 21.65 1.47
N GLY A 259 -9.73 20.51 1.71
CA GLY A 259 -10.26 19.38 2.46
C GLY A 259 -11.05 18.37 1.62
N SER A 260 -10.95 18.41 0.29
CA SER A 260 -11.67 17.50 -0.63
C SER A 260 -10.79 16.31 -1.05
N LEU A 261 -11.39 15.16 -1.38
CA LEU A 261 -10.64 14.01 -1.89
C LEU A 261 -10.25 14.19 -3.37
N ARG A 262 -8.99 13.90 -3.70
CA ARG A 262 -8.49 13.85 -5.07
C ARG A 262 -8.52 12.43 -5.62
N HIS A 263 -9.10 12.28 -6.81
CA HIS A 263 -9.31 11.00 -7.52
C HIS A 263 -9.95 9.91 -6.65
N PRO A 264 -11.08 10.17 -5.98
CA PRO A 264 -11.73 9.16 -5.16
C PRO A 264 -12.37 8.06 -6.03
N SER A 265 -12.24 6.81 -5.59
CA SER A 265 -12.92 5.64 -6.17
C SER A 265 -13.60 4.83 -5.07
N PHE A 266 -14.85 4.45 -5.32
CA PHE A 266 -15.64 3.64 -4.39
C PHE A 266 -15.12 2.20 -4.37
N GLU A 267 -15.02 1.62 -3.18
CA GLU A 267 -14.60 0.23 -2.98
C GLU A 267 -15.72 -0.65 -2.41
N GLY A 268 -16.63 -0.08 -1.63
CA GLY A 268 -17.73 -0.84 -1.02
C GLY A 268 -18.49 -0.08 0.07
N MET A 269 -19.68 -0.56 0.43
CA MET A 269 -20.41 -0.08 1.61
C MET A 269 -19.92 -0.83 2.85
N ARG A 270 -19.89 -0.15 3.99
CA ARG A 270 -19.50 -0.72 5.29
C ARG A 270 -20.72 -0.78 6.20
N GLU A 271 -21.43 -1.90 6.13
CA GLU A 271 -22.64 -2.14 6.94
C GLU A 271 -22.29 -2.50 8.40
N ASP A 272 -21.04 -2.83 8.65
CA ASP A 272 -20.45 -3.21 9.93
C ASP A 272 -20.03 -2.01 10.81
N LYS A 273 -20.00 -0.79 10.25
CA LYS A 273 -19.46 0.41 10.92
C LYS A 273 -20.51 1.49 11.10
N ARG A 274 -20.59 2.06 12.31
CA ARG A 274 -21.48 3.19 12.60
C ARG A 274 -20.89 4.49 12.05
N ALA A 275 -21.73 5.31 11.43
CA ALA A 275 -21.31 6.55 10.78
C ALA A 275 -20.68 7.57 11.74
N ASP A 276 -21.12 7.61 13.01
CA ASP A 276 -20.59 8.51 14.04
C ASP A 276 -19.16 8.18 14.50
N GLN A 277 -18.64 7.02 14.10
CA GLN A 277 -17.25 6.58 14.39
C GLN A 277 -16.29 6.89 13.23
N VAL A 278 -16.76 7.47 12.13
CA VAL A 278 -15.93 7.75 10.95
C VAL A 278 -15.29 9.12 11.08
N VAL A 279 -14.00 9.11 11.44
CA VAL A 279 -13.13 10.29 11.56
C VAL A 279 -12.04 10.27 10.49
N MET A 280 -11.30 11.37 10.31
CA MET A 280 -10.15 11.37 9.41
C MET A 280 -9.07 10.43 9.94
N GLU A 281 -8.73 9.39 9.19
CA GLU A 281 -7.56 8.58 9.50
C GLU A 281 -6.30 9.38 9.15
N MET A 282 -5.72 10.05 10.14
CA MET A 282 -4.33 10.46 10.01
C MET A 282 -3.48 9.20 9.97
N PRO A 283 -2.49 9.10 9.06
CA PRO A 283 -1.46 8.10 9.21
C PRO A 283 -0.90 8.27 10.62
N LYS A 284 -1.19 7.31 11.51
CA LYS A 284 -0.35 7.16 12.68
C LYS A 284 1.01 6.87 12.08
N THR A 285 1.94 7.82 12.18
CA THR A 285 3.35 7.49 12.16
C THR A 285 3.46 6.21 13.00
N PRO A 286 4.01 5.10 12.48
CA PRO A 286 4.33 3.99 13.34
C PRO A 286 5.06 4.63 14.50
N ALA A 287 4.48 4.55 15.70
CA ALA A 287 5.13 5.09 16.87
C ALA A 287 6.54 4.53 16.79
N THR A 288 7.54 5.42 16.76
CA THR A 288 8.91 5.00 16.97
C THR A 288 8.86 4.03 18.14
N PRO A 289 9.35 2.78 18.04
CA PRO A 289 9.40 1.89 19.19
C PRO A 289 10.38 2.53 20.18
N GLY A 290 9.85 3.42 21.01
CA GLY A 290 10.53 4.41 21.80
C GLY A 290 9.47 5.02 22.71
N SER A 291 9.34 4.40 23.87
CA SER A 291 8.32 4.63 24.91
C SER A 291 6.90 4.80 24.38
N ALA A 292 6.13 3.71 24.36
CA ALA A 292 4.78 3.86 24.90
C ALA A 292 4.91 4.60 26.25
N ASN A 293 4.05 5.58 26.52
CA ASN A 293 3.95 6.28 27.81
C ASN A 293 3.56 5.28 28.92
N LEU A 294 4.39 4.28 29.14
CA LEU A 294 4.27 3.27 30.18
C LEU A 294 4.82 3.93 31.42
N ASP A 295 3.90 4.22 32.34
CA ASP A 295 4.24 4.75 33.64
C ASP A 295 5.17 3.76 34.37
N PRO A 296 6.42 4.14 34.70
CA PRO A 296 7.32 3.32 35.51
C PRO A 296 6.73 2.95 36.88
N GLY A 297 5.78 3.73 37.41
CA GLY A 297 5.03 3.43 38.62
C GLY A 297 4.28 2.10 38.51
N ILE A 298 3.58 1.88 37.39
CA ILE A 298 2.88 0.62 37.11
C ILE A 298 3.86 -0.57 37.10
N GLY A 299 5.05 -0.39 36.52
CA GLY A 299 6.06 -1.45 36.50
C GLY A 299 6.57 -1.84 37.90
N LYS A 300 6.68 -0.86 38.81
CA LYS A 300 7.05 -1.10 40.22
C LYS A 300 5.94 -1.83 40.97
N GLU A 301 4.68 -1.42 40.78
CA GLU A 301 3.51 -2.05 41.40
C GLU A 301 3.31 -3.49 40.95
N ILE A 302 3.40 -3.74 39.64
CA ILE A 302 3.23 -5.09 39.09
C ILE A 302 4.31 -6.02 39.58
N ALA A 303 5.58 -5.59 39.59
CA ALA A 303 6.67 -6.42 40.09
C ALA A 303 6.49 -6.77 41.57
N ALA A 304 6.02 -5.83 42.39
CA ALA A 304 5.67 -6.10 43.79
C ALA A 304 4.51 -7.10 43.89
N ALA A 305 3.46 -6.96 43.08
CA ALA A 305 2.30 -7.84 43.07
C ALA A 305 2.64 -9.29 42.67
N VAL A 306 3.63 -9.49 41.79
CA VAL A 306 4.10 -10.84 41.39
C VAL A 306 5.27 -11.36 42.24
N GLY A 307 5.61 -10.70 43.35
CA GLY A 307 6.68 -11.12 44.27
C GLY A 307 8.10 -10.90 43.74
N VAL A 308 8.28 -10.11 42.67
CA VAL A 308 9.58 -9.83 42.06
C VAL A 308 10.15 -8.50 42.59
N LYS A 309 11.27 -8.56 43.31
CA LYS A 309 11.98 -7.34 43.77
C LYS A 309 12.80 -6.72 42.63
N LEU A 310 12.35 -5.59 42.08
CA LEU A 310 13.14 -4.80 41.12
C LEU A 310 14.28 -4.06 41.82
N THR A 311 15.51 -4.56 41.70
CA THR A 311 16.72 -3.82 42.11
C THR A 311 17.05 -2.72 41.09
N HIS A 312 17.33 -1.50 41.56
CA HIS A 312 17.63 -0.32 40.71
C HIS A 312 16.57 -0.07 39.62
N PRO A 313 15.31 0.21 39.99
CA PRO A 313 14.21 0.33 39.04
C PRO A 313 14.38 1.47 38.04
N ASP A 314 15.11 2.52 38.41
CA ASP A 314 15.36 3.68 37.56
C ASP A 314 16.63 3.51 36.69
N LYS A 315 17.32 2.36 36.76
CA LYS A 315 18.46 2.06 35.88
C LYS A 315 17.98 2.06 34.43
N ILE A 316 18.65 2.83 33.58
CA ILE A 316 18.42 2.83 32.13
C ILE A 316 18.99 1.53 31.56
N MET A 317 18.13 0.73 30.94
CA MET A 317 18.47 -0.54 30.30
C MET A 317 18.80 -0.35 28.81
N TYR A 318 18.17 0.63 28.16
CA TYR A 318 18.37 0.93 26.75
C TYR A 318 18.67 2.43 26.58
N PRO A 319 19.96 2.84 26.51
CA PRO A 319 20.36 4.25 26.49
C PRO A 319 19.74 5.07 25.36
N ALA A 320 19.66 4.50 24.16
CA ALA A 320 19.10 5.17 22.97
C ALA A 320 17.62 5.55 23.12
N THR A 321 16.85 4.77 23.89
CA THR A 321 15.40 4.97 24.08
C THR A 321 15.04 5.37 25.51
N LYS A 322 16.04 5.58 26.39
CA LYS A 322 15.89 5.93 27.81
C LYS A 322 14.93 5.03 28.60
N VAL A 323 14.78 3.77 28.18
CA VAL A 323 13.89 2.81 28.85
C VAL A 323 14.54 2.37 30.17
N THR A 324 13.83 2.57 31.27
CA THR A 324 14.26 2.12 32.60
C THR A 324 13.87 0.67 32.87
N LYS A 325 14.48 0.05 33.88
CA LYS A 325 14.11 -1.30 34.33
C LYS A 325 12.64 -1.40 34.77
N ALA A 326 12.10 -0.35 35.39
CA ALA A 326 10.68 -0.26 35.72
C ALA A 326 9.79 -0.14 34.48
N THR A 327 10.19 0.66 33.49
CA THR A 327 9.47 0.74 32.20
C THR A 327 9.44 -0.61 31.47
N LEU A 328 10.53 -1.36 31.54
CA LEU A 328 10.61 -2.71 30.97
C LEU A 328 9.67 -3.70 31.67
N ALA A 329 9.56 -3.62 33.01
CA ALA A 329 8.60 -4.41 33.77
C ALA A 329 7.15 -4.08 33.39
N ALA A 330 6.82 -2.78 33.24
CA ALA A 330 5.51 -2.34 32.76
C ALA A 330 5.20 -2.85 31.35
N TYR A 331 6.19 -2.87 30.46
CA TYR A 331 6.05 -3.42 29.11
C TYR A 331 5.71 -4.91 29.14
N TYR A 332 6.43 -5.71 29.92
CA TYR A 332 6.18 -7.16 30.02
C TYR A 332 4.78 -7.47 30.51
N ALA A 333 4.21 -6.65 31.40
CA ALA A 333 2.83 -6.81 31.83
C ALA A 333 1.83 -6.60 30.70
N VAL A 334 2.04 -5.56 29.86
CA VAL A 334 1.14 -5.27 28.72
C VAL A 334 1.17 -6.38 27.68
N VAL A 335 2.34 -6.99 27.45
CA VAL A 335 2.47 -8.04 26.43
C VAL A 335 2.29 -9.46 26.99
N ALA A 336 2.20 -9.63 28.32
CA ALA A 336 2.17 -10.93 28.99
C ALA A 336 1.09 -11.86 28.42
N GLU A 337 -0.16 -11.40 28.30
CA GLU A 337 -1.27 -12.22 27.80
C GLU A 337 -1.02 -12.78 26.40
N LYS A 338 -0.34 -12.02 25.55
CA LYS A 338 0.02 -12.44 24.18
C LYS A 338 1.29 -13.26 24.14
N MET A 339 2.24 -12.98 25.03
CA MET A 339 3.55 -13.62 25.06
C MET A 339 3.49 -15.01 25.71
N LEU A 340 2.74 -15.16 26.81
CA LEU A 340 2.69 -16.36 27.64
C LEU A 340 2.34 -17.65 26.87
N PRO A 341 1.34 -17.68 25.96
CA PRO A 341 1.06 -18.89 25.16
C PRO A 341 2.26 -19.42 24.36
N HIS A 342 3.26 -18.57 24.09
CA HIS A 342 4.42 -18.91 23.29
C HIS A 342 5.68 -19.24 24.11
N ILE A 343 5.73 -18.87 25.39
CA ILE A 343 6.93 -19.02 26.22
C ILE A 343 6.70 -19.82 27.51
N GLN A 344 5.44 -19.95 27.96
CA GLN A 344 5.11 -20.72 29.15
C GLN A 344 5.46 -22.20 28.92
N ASP A 345 6.07 -22.83 29.93
CA ASP A 345 6.52 -24.23 29.93
C ASP A 345 7.55 -24.60 28.84
N ARG A 346 8.22 -23.59 28.25
CA ARG A 346 9.31 -23.81 27.29
C ARG A 346 10.67 -23.44 27.91
N PRO A 347 11.72 -24.24 27.67
CA PRO A 347 13.09 -23.81 27.98
C PRO A 347 13.42 -22.53 27.21
N LEU A 348 13.98 -21.52 27.89
CA LEU A 348 14.39 -20.27 27.27
C LEU A 348 15.90 -20.12 27.41
N SER A 349 16.57 -19.93 26.28
CA SER A 349 17.95 -19.43 26.24
C SER A 349 17.90 -17.91 26.28
N LEU A 350 18.35 -17.32 27.39
CA LEU A 350 18.32 -15.87 27.58
C LEU A 350 19.72 -15.30 27.39
N VAL A 351 19.80 -14.33 26.48
CA VAL A 351 20.97 -13.48 26.29
C VAL A 351 20.80 -12.28 27.21
N ARG A 352 21.67 -12.15 28.21
CA ARG A 352 21.64 -11.01 29.14
C ARG A 352 22.57 -9.92 28.64
N ASP A 353 22.02 -8.73 28.50
CA ASP A 353 22.74 -7.47 28.32
C ASP A 353 22.56 -6.67 29.61
N THR A 354 23.66 -6.52 30.37
CA THR A 354 23.65 -5.82 31.66
C THR A 354 23.78 -4.31 31.54
N ASP A 355 24.31 -3.83 30.42
CA ASP A 355 24.84 -2.47 30.30
C ASP A 355 24.25 -1.70 29.10
N GLY A 356 23.33 -2.32 28.36
CA GLY A 356 22.69 -1.73 27.19
C GLY A 356 23.59 -1.70 25.96
N ASP A 357 24.64 -2.53 25.97
CA ASP A 357 25.56 -2.74 24.87
C ASP A 357 25.49 -4.20 24.44
N LEU A 358 24.79 -4.43 23.32
CA LEU A 358 24.59 -5.75 22.72
C LEU A 358 25.91 -6.47 22.35
N GLN A 359 27.07 -5.80 22.45
CA GLN A 359 28.38 -6.42 22.23
C GLN A 359 28.93 -7.17 23.46
N GLN A 360 28.45 -6.89 24.67
CA GLN A 360 28.85 -7.62 25.88
C GLN A 360 27.67 -8.43 26.42
N THR A 361 27.39 -9.55 25.75
CA THR A 361 26.34 -10.47 26.16
C THR A 361 26.90 -11.81 26.60
N PHE A 362 26.29 -12.41 27.63
CA PHE A 362 26.59 -13.77 28.05
C PHE A 362 25.33 -14.64 28.01
N PHE A 363 25.50 -15.91 27.64
CA PHE A 363 24.43 -16.89 27.57
C PHE A 363 24.07 -17.40 28.97
N SER A 364 22.78 -17.47 29.26
CA SER A 364 22.26 -18.18 30.43
C SER A 364 21.08 -19.06 30.04
N GLU A 365 21.12 -20.33 30.42
CA GLU A 365 19.98 -21.23 30.29
C GLU A 365 19.09 -21.07 31.52
N ALA A 366 17.80 -20.77 31.32
CA ALA A 366 16.81 -20.82 32.38
C ALA A 366 16.04 -22.15 32.28
N GLN A 367 16.21 -23.02 33.28
CA GLN A 367 15.41 -24.24 33.39
C GLN A 367 13.97 -23.87 33.78
N THR A 368 13.09 -23.82 32.79
CA THR A 368 11.62 -23.65 32.89
C THR A 368 11.11 -22.38 33.58
N ALA A 369 10.25 -21.62 32.91
CA ALA A 369 9.49 -20.51 33.51
C ALA A 369 8.38 -21.04 34.45
N ARG A 370 8.75 -21.71 35.54
CA ARG A 370 7.82 -22.12 36.61
C ARG A 370 7.88 -21.14 37.76
N HIS A 371 7.26 -19.97 37.60
CA HIS A 371 6.83 -19.15 38.74
C HIS A 371 5.60 -18.32 38.35
N ALA A 372 4.44 -18.98 38.30
CA ALA A 372 3.12 -18.38 38.43
C ALA A 372 2.07 -19.47 38.69
N GLN A 373 2.26 -20.31 39.71
CA GLN A 373 1.20 -21.16 40.26
C GLN A 373 1.33 -21.25 41.79
N GLY A 374 0.23 -20.95 42.49
CA GLY A 374 0.02 -21.10 43.96
C GLY A 374 -0.69 -19.88 44.56
N HIS A 375 -2.02 -19.73 44.41
CA HIS A 375 -3.13 -20.22 45.30
C HIS A 375 -3.33 -19.39 46.59
N PRO A 376 -4.56 -19.21 47.12
CA PRO A 376 -5.93 -19.34 46.57
C PRO A 376 -6.63 -18.00 46.28
#